data_AF-A0A0G1MQX2-F1
#
_entry.id   AF-A0A0G1MQX2-F1
#
_cell.length_a   1.000
_cell.length_b   1.000
_cell.length_c   1.000
_cell.angle_alpha   90.00
_cell.angle_beta   90.00
_cell.angle_gamma   90.00
#
_symmetry.space_group_name_H-M   'P 1'
#
loop_
_entity.id
_entity.type
_entity.pdbx_description
1 polymer ?
#
loop_
_entity_poly.entity_id
_entity_poly.type
_entity_poly.pdbx_seq_one_letter_code
_entity_poly.pdbx_strand_id
1 'polypeptide(L)'
;MRKNKIFTSNNRLGLTLAIIVLISTAVAGRLFFIQIVRYPVYRDLAKKQQRFSEILEPKRGDIYYKNKNGELVKAATTKIGALLYLNTKLLKDPENIFNKLNAITPIDRVLFDKIANKTNDPYEILKHRLNQEEADKISVLNLPGVGLAKERWRAYPMGDTGSQILGFVSSLSAEEEPVGRYGAEKYYDDSLRGAKGSVSGDKDAKGILIALGEDLRAEPAEGQDLVLTIEPTVQRTAEEELKKLREKWRAAAGGILIIDPKTGAIKALAGSPDFDPNKFLGSKGIRHFDRTSLLVTAASSICMEDAKLDKVYKEDDFGIVLGSTFGSIDSISTFDMEALSEGPNYVNPMDFPNTVLNAPASRASIFCRAKGLNSTISTGESSGVDAIICASDFLRLGRIKVVMAGGVYGLTKNIFWAACKAGVLSGSNSAGGVEICAPFDKRRNGIVMGEGAALLL
;
A
#
# COMPACT_ATOMS: atom_id res chain seq x y z
N MET A 1 25.09 101.72 -18.49
CA MET A 1 24.05 100.68 -18.63
C MET A 1 24.57 99.34 -18.11
N ARG A 2 23.73 98.62 -17.37
CA ARG A 2 24.02 97.44 -16.54
C ARG A 2 24.34 96.16 -17.34
N LYS A 3 25.10 95.28 -16.67
CA LYS A 3 25.51 93.89 -16.97
C LYS A 3 24.36 92.98 -17.48
N ASN A 4 24.72 91.94 -18.24
CA ASN A 4 24.42 90.54 -17.87
C ASN A 4 25.22 89.53 -18.75
N LYS A 5 26.21 88.89 -18.14
CA LYS A 5 26.80 87.63 -18.63
C LYS A 5 25.80 86.52 -18.31
N ILE A 6 25.21 85.89 -19.32
CA ILE A 6 24.38 84.70 -19.16
C ILE A 6 25.32 83.49 -19.06
N PHE A 7 25.55 83.02 -17.84
CA PHE A 7 26.18 81.72 -17.57
C PHE A 7 25.16 80.63 -17.91
N THR A 8 25.26 79.98 -19.07
CA THR A 8 24.50 78.77 -19.37
C THR A 8 25.20 77.56 -18.73
N SER A 9 24.55 76.92 -17.75
CA SER A 9 25.13 75.78 -17.04
C SER A 9 25.10 74.50 -17.89
N ASN A 10 26.11 74.28 -18.73
CA ASN A 10 26.31 73.01 -19.47
C ASN A 10 26.53 71.79 -18.56
N ASN A 11 26.82 72.00 -17.28
CA ASN A 11 27.09 70.92 -16.32
C ASN A 11 25.85 70.12 -15.93
N ARG A 12 24.65 70.70 -16.02
CA ARG A 12 23.39 70.00 -15.66
C ARG A 12 22.98 68.99 -16.73
N LEU A 13 23.14 69.34 -18.01
CA LEU A 13 22.85 68.46 -19.14
C LEU A 13 23.83 67.28 -19.19
N GLY A 14 25.12 67.54 -18.96
CA GLY A 14 26.15 66.50 -18.89
C GLY A 14 25.93 65.53 -17.72
N LEU A 15 25.51 66.04 -16.55
CA LEU A 15 25.17 65.20 -15.39
C LEU A 15 23.97 64.30 -15.67
N THR A 16 22.90 64.82 -16.27
CA THR A 16 21.72 64.02 -16.63
C THR A 16 22.06 62.93 -17.65
N LEU A 17 22.90 63.24 -18.64
CA LEU A 17 23.30 62.27 -19.67
C LEU A 17 24.18 61.17 -19.07
N ALA A 18 25.10 61.53 -18.17
CA ALA A 18 25.93 60.57 -17.46
C ALA A 18 25.12 59.62 -16.57
N ILE A 19 24.07 60.13 -15.89
CA ILE A 19 23.17 59.29 -15.09
C ILE A 19 22.41 58.30 -15.99
N ILE A 20 21.89 58.75 -17.13
CA ILE A 20 21.18 57.88 -18.07
C ILE A 20 22.11 56.78 -18.58
N VAL A 21 23.32 57.12 -19.02
CA VAL A 21 24.32 56.15 -19.50
C VAL A 21 24.69 55.15 -18.42
N LEU A 22 24.85 55.59 -17.18
CA LEU A 22 25.17 54.72 -16.04
C LEU A 22 24.03 53.74 -15.76
N ILE A 23 22.77 54.20 -15.78
CA ILE A 23 21.59 53.34 -15.63
C ILE A 23 21.48 52.35 -16.79
N SER A 24 21.64 52.81 -18.04
CA SER A 24 21.61 51.95 -19.23
C SER A 24 22.70 50.87 -19.17
N THR A 25 23.90 51.23 -18.71
CA THR A 25 25.02 50.28 -18.53
C THR A 25 24.71 49.27 -17.42
N ALA A 26 24.12 49.71 -16.30
CA ALA A 26 23.71 48.81 -15.22
C ALA A 26 22.62 47.83 -15.67
N VAL A 27 21.63 48.29 -16.47
CA VAL A 27 20.59 47.43 -17.04
C VAL A 27 21.17 46.45 -18.06
N ALA A 28 22.07 46.90 -18.95
CA ALA A 28 22.74 46.04 -19.92
C ALA A 28 23.60 44.98 -19.23
N GLY A 29 24.36 45.35 -18.18
CA GLY A 29 25.11 44.41 -17.36
C GLY A 29 24.22 43.40 -16.65
N ARG A 30 23.05 43.83 -16.15
CA ARG A 30 22.07 42.92 -15.55
C ARG A 30 21.47 41.95 -16.57
N LEU A 31 21.16 42.43 -17.78
CA LEU A 31 20.69 41.59 -18.89
C LEU A 31 21.75 40.57 -19.30
N PHE A 32 23.01 40.97 -19.44
CA PHE A 32 24.13 40.06 -19.74
C PHE A 32 24.24 38.96 -18.66
N PHE A 33 24.16 39.33 -17.39
CA PHE A 33 24.21 38.37 -16.29
C PHE A 33 23.05 37.36 -16.35
N ILE A 34 21.83 37.80 -16.64
CA ILE A 34 20.66 36.92 -16.72
C ILE A 34 20.72 36.05 -17.98
N GLN A 35 21.02 36.64 -19.14
CA GLN A 35 20.94 35.99 -20.44
C GLN A 35 22.15 35.12 -20.79
N ILE A 36 23.34 35.37 -20.23
CA ILE A 36 24.57 34.63 -20.54
C ILE A 36 25.04 33.83 -19.33
N VAL A 37 25.25 34.48 -18.17
CA VAL A 37 25.78 33.78 -16.97
C VAL A 37 24.76 32.80 -16.41
N ARG A 38 23.48 33.18 -16.33
CA ARG A 38 22.39 32.32 -15.84
C ARG A 38 21.56 31.65 -16.94
N TYR A 39 21.99 31.74 -18.19
CA TYR A 39 21.35 31.05 -19.32
C TYR A 39 21.01 29.58 -19.04
N PRO A 40 21.95 28.72 -18.60
CA PRO A 40 21.65 27.30 -18.41
C PRO A 40 20.56 27.08 -17.36
N VAL A 41 20.58 27.83 -16.27
CA VAL A 41 19.60 27.74 -15.18
C VAL A 41 18.20 28.11 -15.67
N TYR A 42 18.05 29.24 -16.36
CA TYR A 42 16.74 29.68 -16.85
C TYR A 42 16.23 28.83 -18.02
N ARG A 43 17.13 28.31 -18.86
CA ARG A 43 16.78 27.34 -19.90
C ARG A 43 16.24 26.04 -19.31
N ASP A 44 16.86 25.53 -18.24
CA ASP A 44 16.42 24.27 -17.62
C ASP A 44 15.11 24.46 -16.83
N LEU A 45 14.92 25.62 -16.19
CA LEU A 45 13.63 26.01 -15.60
C LEU A 45 12.54 26.14 -16.67
N ALA A 46 12.83 26.79 -17.80
CA ALA A 46 11.90 26.92 -18.92
C ALA A 46 11.56 25.55 -19.53
N LYS A 47 12.55 24.68 -19.73
CA LYS A 47 12.34 23.31 -20.20
C LYS A 47 11.48 22.50 -19.22
N LYS A 48 11.69 22.63 -17.90
CA LYS A 48 10.84 21.98 -16.89
C LYS A 48 9.40 22.49 -16.90
N GLN A 49 9.19 23.77 -17.23
CA GLN A 49 7.88 24.38 -17.27
C GLN A 49 7.12 24.13 -18.59
N GLN A 50 7.85 24.06 -19.70
CA GLN A 50 7.31 23.83 -21.04
C GLN A 50 7.14 22.34 -21.34
N ARG A 51 8.02 21.46 -20.85
CA ARG A 51 7.87 20.02 -21.02
C ARG A 51 6.82 19.48 -20.06
N PHE A 52 5.79 18.88 -20.64
CA PHE A 52 4.89 18.00 -19.93
C PHE A 52 5.34 16.56 -20.15
N SER A 53 5.38 15.78 -19.07
CA SER A 53 5.60 14.34 -19.12
C SER A 53 4.47 13.68 -18.33
N GLU A 54 3.66 12.88 -19.01
CA GLU A 54 2.61 12.07 -18.40
C GLU A 54 3.04 10.61 -18.45
N ILE A 55 3.01 9.96 -17.28
CA ILE A 55 3.30 8.54 -17.18
C ILE A 55 2.04 7.78 -17.60
N LEU A 56 2.18 6.90 -18.59
CA LEU A 56 1.11 5.98 -18.96
C LEU A 56 1.24 4.73 -18.12
N GLU A 57 0.33 4.59 -17.16
CA GLU A 57 0.29 3.42 -16.29
C GLU A 57 -0.14 2.17 -17.08
N PRO A 58 0.61 1.06 -17.02
CA PRO A 58 0.27 -0.18 -17.70
C PRO A 58 -0.96 -0.84 -17.05
N LYS A 59 -1.62 -1.71 -17.80
CA LYS A 59 -2.63 -2.60 -17.22
C LYS A 59 -1.91 -3.77 -16.55
N ARG A 60 -2.16 -3.98 -15.26
CA ARG A 60 -1.69 -5.18 -14.54
C ARG A 60 -2.38 -6.42 -15.10
N GLY A 61 -1.62 -7.48 -15.37
CA GLY A 61 -2.11 -8.74 -15.93
C GLY A 61 -3.21 -9.39 -15.08
N ASP A 62 -4.17 -10.02 -15.74
CA ASP A 62 -5.28 -10.72 -15.09
C ASP A 62 -4.80 -12.12 -14.59
N ILE A 63 -5.34 -12.58 -13.46
CA ILE A 63 -5.09 -13.94 -12.95
C ILE A 63 -6.34 -14.79 -13.20
N TYR A 64 -6.14 -15.98 -13.75
CA TYR A 64 -7.20 -16.91 -14.12
C TYR A 64 -7.07 -18.24 -13.36
N TYR A 65 -8.21 -18.81 -13.02
CA TYR A 65 -8.35 -20.22 -12.68
C TYR A 65 -8.76 -21.01 -13.92
N LYS A 66 -8.40 -22.30 -13.94
CA LYS A 66 -8.73 -23.19 -15.06
C LYS A 66 -9.76 -24.21 -14.61
N ASN A 67 -10.97 -24.12 -15.17
CA ASN A 67 -12.02 -25.07 -14.85
C ASN A 67 -11.76 -26.44 -15.51
N LYS A 68 -12.58 -27.44 -15.15
CA LYS A 68 -12.48 -28.80 -15.71
C LYS A 68 -12.65 -28.86 -17.24
N ASN A 69 -13.42 -27.93 -17.81
CA ASN A 69 -13.68 -27.84 -19.25
C ASN A 69 -12.56 -27.10 -20.00
N GLY A 70 -11.56 -26.56 -19.29
CA GLY A 70 -10.46 -25.77 -19.84
C GLY A 70 -10.77 -24.29 -20.02
N GLU A 71 -11.95 -23.82 -19.62
CA GLU A 71 -12.32 -22.41 -19.64
C GLU A 71 -11.62 -21.64 -18.53
N LEU A 72 -11.25 -20.40 -18.84
CA LEU A 72 -10.53 -19.51 -17.95
C LEU A 72 -11.52 -18.64 -17.17
N VAL A 73 -11.47 -18.74 -15.84
CA VAL A 73 -12.31 -17.99 -14.93
C VAL A 73 -11.47 -16.91 -14.25
N LYS A 74 -11.89 -15.65 -14.33
CA LYS A 74 -11.13 -14.53 -13.74
C LYS A 74 -11.12 -14.61 -12.21
N ALA A 75 -9.92 -14.81 -11.65
CA ALA A 75 -9.67 -14.85 -10.22
C ALA A 75 -9.24 -13.49 -9.67
N ALA A 76 -8.42 -12.75 -10.42
CA ALA A 76 -8.07 -11.36 -10.14
C ALA A 76 -8.05 -10.55 -11.44
N THR A 77 -8.58 -9.32 -11.39
CA THR A 77 -8.62 -8.46 -12.57
C THR A 77 -8.52 -6.99 -12.21
N THR A 78 -8.02 -6.18 -13.14
CA THR A 78 -7.95 -4.72 -12.97
C THR A 78 -9.26 -4.09 -13.43
N LYS A 79 -10.02 -3.51 -12.51
CA LYS A 79 -11.21 -2.71 -12.83
C LYS A 79 -10.82 -1.26 -13.10
N ILE A 80 -11.54 -0.67 -14.05
CA ILE A 80 -11.42 0.74 -14.43
C ILE A 80 -12.75 1.40 -14.09
N GLY A 81 -12.68 2.54 -13.43
CA GLY A 81 -13.85 3.36 -13.10
C GLY A 81 -13.41 4.78 -12.81
N ALA A 82 -14.09 5.42 -11.86
CA ALA A 82 -13.81 6.80 -11.50
C ALA A 82 -13.67 7.03 -10.00
N LEU A 83 -12.88 8.03 -9.67
CA LEU A 83 -12.80 8.67 -8.37
C LEU A 83 -13.58 9.97 -8.45
N LEU A 84 -14.49 10.16 -7.50
CA LEU A 84 -15.32 11.35 -7.36
C LEU A 84 -14.62 12.34 -6.43
N TYR A 85 -14.33 13.54 -6.93
CA TYR A 85 -13.74 14.62 -6.15
C TYR A 85 -14.59 15.89 -6.23
N LEU A 86 -14.48 16.74 -5.21
CA LEU A 86 -15.13 18.03 -5.14
C LEU A 86 -14.10 19.15 -5.18
N ASN A 87 -14.42 20.19 -5.94
CA ASN A 87 -13.70 21.45 -5.95
C ASN A 87 -14.54 22.50 -5.22
N THR A 88 -14.16 22.83 -3.98
CA THR A 88 -14.99 23.66 -3.11
C THR A 88 -15.12 25.10 -3.58
N LYS A 89 -14.23 25.57 -4.46
CA LYS A 89 -14.29 26.92 -5.06
C LYS A 89 -15.41 27.09 -6.07
N LEU A 90 -15.83 25.99 -6.70
CA LEU A 90 -16.80 25.99 -7.79
C LEU A 90 -18.14 25.40 -7.38
N LEU A 91 -18.26 24.90 -6.15
CA LEU A 91 -19.50 24.37 -5.59
C LEU A 91 -20.56 25.48 -5.49
N LYS A 92 -21.69 25.28 -6.16
CA LYS A 92 -22.90 26.09 -6.02
C LYS A 92 -24.02 25.18 -5.54
N ASP A 93 -24.75 25.61 -4.51
CA ASP A 93 -25.86 24.88 -3.89
C ASP A 93 -25.51 23.44 -3.42
N PRO A 94 -24.74 23.30 -2.32
CA PRO A 94 -24.25 22.00 -1.82
C PRO A 94 -25.36 20.98 -1.53
N GLU A 95 -26.52 21.40 -1.04
CA GLU A 95 -27.63 20.49 -0.73
C GLU A 95 -28.22 19.82 -1.99
N ASN A 96 -28.37 20.56 -3.08
CA ASN A 96 -28.89 20.02 -4.33
C ASN A 96 -27.89 19.04 -4.96
N ILE A 97 -26.59 19.37 -4.88
CA ILE A 97 -25.51 18.49 -5.33
C ILE A 97 -25.51 17.19 -4.52
N PHE A 98 -25.61 17.27 -3.18
CA PHE A 98 -25.66 16.09 -2.32
C PHE A 98 -26.84 15.17 -2.70
N ASN A 99 -28.04 15.71 -2.85
CA ASN A 99 -29.23 14.91 -3.17
C ASN A 99 -29.10 14.20 -4.52
N LYS A 100 -28.58 14.90 -5.54
CA LYS A 100 -28.36 14.32 -6.88
C LYS A 100 -27.28 13.24 -6.88
N LEU A 101 -26.18 13.45 -6.14
CA LEU A 101 -25.11 12.47 -6.05
C LEU A 101 -25.55 11.23 -5.24
N ASN A 102 -26.24 11.45 -4.11
CA ASN A 102 -26.70 10.37 -3.24
C ASN A 102 -27.78 9.48 -3.91
N ALA A 103 -28.54 10.03 -4.86
CA ALA A 103 -29.50 9.26 -5.67
C ALA A 103 -28.81 8.26 -6.63
N ILE A 104 -27.58 8.56 -7.07
CA ILE A 104 -26.82 7.68 -7.97
C ILE A 104 -25.97 6.71 -7.16
N THR A 105 -25.27 7.24 -6.16
CA THR A 105 -24.27 6.50 -5.41
C THR A 105 -24.39 6.88 -3.93
N PRO A 106 -24.56 5.92 -3.00
CA PRO A 106 -24.69 6.23 -1.58
C PRO A 106 -23.44 6.96 -1.07
N ILE A 107 -23.64 8.15 -0.51
CA ILE A 107 -22.58 9.01 0.04
C ILE A 107 -22.90 9.34 1.49
N ASP A 108 -21.89 9.28 2.35
CA ASP A 108 -22.01 9.70 3.74
C ASP A 108 -22.18 11.22 3.81
N ARG A 109 -23.30 11.67 4.36
CA ARG A 109 -23.63 13.09 4.52
C ARG A 109 -22.62 13.81 5.41
N VAL A 110 -22.13 13.16 6.47
CA VAL A 110 -21.17 13.77 7.40
C VAL A 110 -19.85 14.05 6.69
N LEU A 111 -19.41 13.13 5.83
CA LEU A 111 -18.20 13.29 5.03
C LEU A 111 -18.37 14.40 3.98
N PHE A 112 -19.52 14.42 3.30
CA PHE A 112 -19.84 15.45 2.30
C PHE A 112 -19.83 16.84 2.92
N ASP A 113 -20.54 17.05 4.03
CA ASP A 113 -20.64 18.36 4.69
C ASP A 113 -19.27 18.81 5.22
N LYS A 114 -18.45 17.87 5.70
CA LYS A 114 -17.07 18.17 6.12
C LYS A 114 -16.20 18.66 4.96
N ILE A 115 -16.33 18.05 3.79
CA ILE A 115 -15.57 18.43 2.59
C ILE A 115 -16.10 19.75 2.02
N ALA A 116 -17.43 19.89 1.91
CA ALA A 116 -18.07 21.08 1.35
C ALA A 116 -17.79 22.36 2.16
N ASN A 117 -17.60 22.24 3.47
CA ASN A 117 -17.26 23.36 4.35
C ASN A 117 -15.77 23.74 4.35
N LYS A 118 -14.89 22.96 3.72
CA LYS A 118 -13.46 23.32 3.58
C LYS A 118 -13.30 24.48 2.60
N THR A 119 -12.89 25.64 3.11
CA THR A 119 -12.69 26.83 2.31
C THR A 119 -11.37 26.74 1.53
N ASN A 120 -11.40 27.04 0.23
CA ASN A 120 -10.24 27.20 -0.65
C ASN A 120 -9.49 25.91 -1.05
N ASP A 121 -10.11 24.74 -0.92
CA ASP A 121 -9.52 23.47 -1.33
C ASP A 121 -9.95 23.06 -2.75
N PRO A 122 -9.04 23.06 -3.74
CA PRO A 122 -9.41 22.74 -5.12
C PRO A 122 -9.64 21.25 -5.37
N TYR A 123 -9.22 20.34 -4.48
CA TYR A 123 -9.27 18.91 -4.74
C TYR A 123 -9.45 18.06 -3.46
N GLU A 124 -10.70 17.69 -3.19
CA GLU A 124 -11.03 16.78 -2.08
C GLU A 124 -11.77 15.55 -2.59
N ILE A 125 -11.25 14.37 -2.24
CA ILE A 125 -11.80 13.09 -2.69
C ILE A 125 -13.04 12.76 -1.85
N LEU A 126 -14.19 12.63 -2.51
CA LEU A 126 -15.45 12.28 -1.87
C LEU A 126 -15.66 10.76 -1.84
N LYS A 127 -15.34 10.06 -2.94
CA LYS A 127 -15.53 8.61 -3.04
C LYS A 127 -14.59 7.98 -4.07
N HIS A 128 -14.02 6.84 -3.70
CA HIS A 128 -13.20 6.00 -4.57
C HIS A 128 -14.03 4.90 -5.24
N ARG A 129 -13.53 4.34 -6.34
CA ARG A 129 -14.01 3.12 -7.01
C ARG A 129 -15.47 3.18 -7.47
N LEU A 130 -15.90 4.31 -8.04
CA LEU A 130 -17.19 4.37 -8.73
C LEU A 130 -17.11 3.51 -9.99
N ASN A 131 -18.16 2.74 -10.23
CA ASN A 131 -18.28 1.97 -11.47
C ASN A 131 -18.44 2.92 -12.66
N GLN A 132 -18.06 2.48 -13.85
CA GLN A 132 -18.16 3.30 -15.06
C GLN A 132 -19.59 3.81 -15.29
N GLU A 133 -20.60 2.97 -15.06
CA GLU A 133 -22.01 3.37 -15.21
C GLU A 133 -22.44 4.49 -14.24
N GLU A 134 -21.93 4.50 -13.01
CA GLU A 134 -22.19 5.55 -12.03
C GLU A 134 -21.47 6.84 -12.43
N ALA A 135 -20.21 6.71 -12.87
CA ALA A 135 -19.40 7.82 -13.35
C ALA A 135 -20.06 8.51 -14.56
N ASP A 136 -20.55 7.72 -15.52
CA ASP A 136 -21.22 8.23 -16.71
C ASP A 136 -22.49 9.02 -16.34
N LYS A 137 -23.32 8.49 -15.42
CA LYS A 137 -24.52 9.18 -14.92
C LYS A 137 -24.17 10.51 -14.22
N ILE A 138 -23.11 10.54 -13.43
CA ILE A 138 -22.66 11.78 -12.75
C ILE A 138 -22.11 12.78 -13.77
N SER A 139 -21.38 12.32 -14.78
CA SER A 139 -20.83 13.19 -15.83
C SER A 139 -21.90 13.94 -16.61
N VAL A 140 -23.04 13.28 -16.90
CA VAL A 140 -24.17 13.87 -17.63
C VAL A 140 -24.84 15.01 -16.84
N LEU A 141 -24.78 14.99 -15.50
CA LEU A 141 -25.39 16.01 -14.66
C LEU A 141 -24.66 17.36 -14.68
N ASN A 142 -23.40 17.40 -15.15
CA ASN A 142 -22.58 18.62 -15.25
C ASN A 142 -22.66 19.53 -14.00
N LEU A 143 -22.53 18.93 -12.82
CA LEU A 143 -22.65 19.65 -11.56
C LEU A 143 -21.43 20.55 -11.31
N PRO A 144 -21.61 21.84 -11.01
CA PRO A 144 -20.51 22.76 -10.79
C PRO A 144 -19.75 22.39 -9.51
N GLY A 145 -18.43 22.22 -9.61
CA GLY A 145 -17.57 21.82 -8.50
C GLY A 145 -17.51 20.31 -8.25
N VAL A 146 -18.13 19.47 -9.08
CA VAL A 146 -17.98 18.02 -9.03
C VAL A 146 -17.10 17.56 -10.19
N GLY A 147 -16.06 16.80 -9.87
CA GLY A 147 -15.13 16.26 -10.85
C GLY A 147 -15.00 14.74 -10.75
N LEU A 148 -14.72 14.12 -11.89
CA LEU A 148 -14.40 12.69 -11.98
C LEU A 148 -12.96 12.55 -12.48
N ALA A 149 -12.16 11.78 -11.76
CA ALA A 149 -10.82 11.37 -12.18
C ALA A 149 -10.85 9.87 -12.50
N LYS A 150 -10.15 9.44 -13.56
CA LYS A 150 -10.05 8.02 -13.88
C LYS A 150 -9.29 7.30 -12.77
N GLU A 151 -9.88 6.23 -12.24
CA GLU A 151 -9.26 5.42 -11.20
C GLU A 151 -9.22 3.96 -11.64
N ARG A 152 -8.12 3.27 -11.31
CA ARG A 152 -7.96 1.83 -11.54
C ARG A 152 -7.71 1.16 -10.21
N TRP A 153 -8.31 -0.01 -9.99
CA TRP A 153 -8.05 -0.80 -8.80
C TRP A 153 -8.08 -2.29 -9.11
N ARG A 154 -7.36 -3.06 -8.29
CA ARG A 154 -7.38 -4.52 -8.36
C ARG A 154 -8.67 -5.05 -7.75
N ALA A 155 -9.34 -5.99 -8.40
CA ALA A 155 -10.58 -6.59 -7.93
C ALA A 155 -10.47 -8.12 -7.97
N TYR A 156 -11.06 -8.77 -6.97
CA TYR A 156 -11.11 -10.24 -6.83
C TYR A 156 -12.57 -10.69 -6.92
N PRO A 157 -13.06 -11.07 -8.12
CA PRO A 157 -14.49 -11.35 -8.34
C PRO A 157 -15.05 -12.49 -7.48
N MET A 158 -14.20 -13.42 -7.07
CA MET A 158 -14.55 -14.57 -6.25
C MET A 158 -14.45 -14.32 -4.74
N GLY A 159 -14.19 -13.07 -4.31
CA GLY A 159 -14.18 -12.71 -2.90
C GLY A 159 -13.10 -13.42 -2.08
N ASP A 160 -13.51 -14.13 -1.04
CA ASP A 160 -12.68 -14.92 -0.13
C ASP A 160 -12.12 -16.21 -0.78
N THR A 161 -12.76 -16.70 -1.85
CA THR A 161 -12.40 -17.97 -2.47
C THR A 161 -11.00 -17.94 -3.08
N GLY A 162 -10.11 -18.78 -2.56
CA GLY A 162 -8.70 -18.84 -2.95
C GLY A 162 -7.90 -17.60 -2.54
N SER A 163 -8.39 -16.82 -1.57
CA SER A 163 -7.73 -15.61 -1.04
C SER A 163 -6.27 -15.83 -0.63
N GLN A 164 -5.98 -16.97 0.00
CA GLN A 164 -4.63 -17.33 0.43
C GLN A 164 -3.71 -17.68 -0.74
N ILE A 165 -4.26 -18.19 -1.84
CA ILE A 165 -3.52 -18.52 -3.07
C ILE A 165 -3.25 -17.24 -3.86
N LEU A 166 -4.28 -16.43 -4.09
CA LEU A 166 -4.17 -15.20 -4.88
C LEU A 166 -3.37 -14.13 -4.15
N GLY A 167 -3.64 -13.94 -2.86
CA GLY A 167 -3.19 -12.81 -2.09
C GLY A 167 -3.86 -11.51 -2.53
N PHE A 168 -3.17 -10.39 -2.33
CA PHE A 168 -3.70 -9.07 -2.62
C PHE A 168 -2.61 -8.08 -3.06
N VAL A 169 -3.04 -7.00 -3.71
CA VAL A 169 -2.20 -5.87 -4.13
C VAL A 169 -2.45 -4.67 -3.21
N SER A 170 -1.40 -3.97 -2.79
CA SER A 170 -1.55 -2.73 -2.01
C SER A 170 -0.36 -1.79 -2.26
N SER A 171 -0.64 -0.50 -2.43
CA SER A 171 0.37 0.58 -2.52
C SER A 171 0.76 1.07 -1.11
N LEU A 172 1.92 1.75 -0.89
CA LEU A 172 2.32 2.28 0.44
C LEU A 172 2.09 3.79 0.68
N SER A 173 2.01 4.62 -0.35
CA SER A 173 1.59 6.03 -0.29
C SER A 173 0.62 6.38 -1.44
N ALA A 174 -0.25 7.39 -1.31
CA ALA A 174 -1.22 7.71 -2.39
C ALA A 174 -0.52 8.02 -3.72
N GLU A 175 0.77 8.30 -3.65
CA GLU A 175 1.70 8.61 -4.72
C GLU A 175 2.51 7.38 -5.19
N GLU A 176 2.49 6.27 -4.44
CA GLU A 176 3.20 5.03 -4.77
C GLU A 176 2.33 4.02 -5.52
N GLU A 177 3.01 3.21 -6.31
CA GLU A 177 2.38 2.20 -7.12
C GLU A 177 1.83 1.02 -6.31
N PRO A 178 0.72 0.43 -6.77
CA PRO A 178 0.18 -0.79 -6.19
C PRO A 178 1.10 -2.00 -6.47
N VAL A 179 1.62 -2.60 -5.40
CA VAL A 179 2.53 -3.77 -5.44
C VAL A 179 1.85 -5.00 -4.84
N GLY A 180 2.08 -6.18 -5.40
CA GLY A 180 1.64 -7.45 -4.84
C GLY A 180 2.22 -7.72 -3.44
N ARG A 181 1.36 -8.00 -2.45
CA ARG A 181 1.76 -8.13 -1.04
C ARG A 181 1.71 -9.56 -0.51
N TYR A 182 0.90 -10.41 -1.13
CA TYR A 182 0.76 -11.79 -0.70
C TYR A 182 0.45 -12.72 -1.88
N GLY A 183 0.56 -14.04 -1.66
CA GLY A 183 0.16 -15.07 -2.62
C GLY A 183 0.81 -14.93 -4.00
N ALA A 184 0.06 -15.35 -5.01
CA ALA A 184 0.44 -15.24 -6.42
C ALA A 184 0.69 -13.79 -6.86
N GLU A 185 -0.03 -12.81 -6.30
CA GLU A 185 0.16 -11.39 -6.60
C GLU A 185 1.56 -10.90 -6.23
N LYS A 186 2.10 -11.33 -5.07
CA LYS A 186 3.47 -10.98 -4.66
C LYS A 186 4.50 -11.76 -5.45
N TYR A 187 4.30 -13.07 -5.62
CA TYR A 187 5.31 -13.92 -6.26
C TYR A 187 5.51 -13.57 -7.73
N TYR A 188 4.43 -13.26 -8.46
CA TYR A 188 4.47 -12.90 -9.88
C TYR A 188 4.38 -11.39 -10.12
N ASP A 189 4.69 -10.55 -9.12
CA ASP A 189 4.51 -9.08 -9.24
C ASP A 189 5.25 -8.50 -10.45
N ASP A 190 6.50 -8.93 -10.67
CA ASP A 190 7.34 -8.44 -11.77
C ASP A 190 6.73 -8.74 -13.15
N SER A 191 6.13 -9.91 -13.32
CA SER A 191 5.44 -10.28 -14.57
C SER A 191 4.07 -9.61 -14.70
N LEU A 192 3.34 -9.49 -13.59
CA LEU A 192 1.98 -8.97 -13.56
C LEU A 192 1.94 -7.45 -13.71
N ARG A 193 2.92 -6.69 -13.20
CA ARG A 193 2.89 -5.22 -13.14
C ARG A 193 3.01 -4.57 -14.53
N GLY A 194 3.74 -5.20 -15.45
CA GLY A 194 4.05 -4.60 -16.75
C GLY A 194 5.10 -3.48 -16.64
N ALA A 195 5.33 -2.76 -17.75
CA ALA A 195 6.28 -1.65 -17.81
C ALA A 195 5.58 -0.34 -18.18
N LYS A 196 5.94 0.74 -17.48
CA LYS A 196 5.37 2.07 -17.70
C LYS A 196 5.72 2.62 -19.07
N GLY A 197 4.73 3.26 -19.67
CA GLY A 197 4.91 4.14 -20.82
C GLY A 197 5.10 5.58 -20.37
N SER A 198 5.45 6.45 -21.31
CA SER A 198 5.55 7.88 -21.08
C SER A 198 5.15 8.65 -22.32
N VAL A 199 4.33 9.68 -22.17
CA VAL A 199 4.10 10.68 -23.20
C VAL A 199 4.77 11.96 -22.77
N SER A 200 5.67 12.47 -23.59
CA SER A 200 6.26 13.80 -23.37
C SER A 200 5.96 14.74 -24.53
N GLY A 201 5.79 16.03 -24.22
CA GLY A 201 5.50 17.06 -25.21
C GLY A 201 5.70 18.47 -24.67
N ASP A 202 5.70 19.46 -25.55
CA ASP A 202 5.88 20.86 -25.19
C ASP A 202 4.53 21.60 -25.13
N LYS A 203 4.33 22.39 -24.06
CA LYS A 203 3.20 23.28 -23.85
C LYS A 203 3.54 24.71 -24.27
N ASP A 204 2.58 25.38 -24.91
CA ASP A 204 2.63 26.82 -25.16
C ASP A 204 2.52 27.62 -23.86
N ALA A 205 2.83 28.93 -23.91
CA ALA A 205 2.65 29.88 -22.81
C ALA A 205 1.19 29.97 -22.31
N LYS A 206 0.21 29.50 -23.11
CA LYS A 206 -1.20 29.37 -22.74
C LYS A 206 -1.60 27.97 -22.23
N GLY A 207 -0.65 27.03 -22.10
CA GLY A 207 -0.88 25.67 -21.62
C GLY A 207 -1.40 24.67 -22.67
N ILE A 208 -1.50 25.09 -23.94
CA ILE A 208 -1.96 24.26 -25.06
C ILE A 208 -0.79 23.41 -25.57
N LEU A 209 -1.01 22.11 -25.78
CA LEU A 209 0.01 21.17 -26.29
C LEU A 209 0.33 21.53 -27.76
N ILE A 210 1.59 21.88 -28.07
CA ILE A 210 1.96 22.42 -29.38
C ILE A 210 2.22 21.30 -30.41
N ALA A 211 2.69 20.14 -29.99
CA ALA A 211 2.75 18.92 -30.81
C ALA A 211 3.13 17.71 -29.93
N LEU A 212 2.41 16.59 -30.07
CA LEU A 212 2.93 15.26 -29.73
C LEU A 212 3.79 14.81 -30.92
N GLY A 213 5.12 14.92 -30.84
CA GLY A 213 5.96 14.18 -31.78
C GLY A 213 5.81 12.69 -31.48
N GLU A 214 5.57 11.85 -32.49
CA GLU A 214 5.48 10.38 -32.30
C GLU A 214 6.72 9.81 -31.59
N ASP A 215 7.89 10.42 -31.79
CA ASP A 215 9.17 10.04 -31.17
C ASP A 215 9.25 10.24 -29.64
N LEU A 216 8.26 10.90 -29.02
CA LEU A 216 8.25 11.22 -27.59
C LEU A 216 7.20 10.44 -26.79
N ARG A 217 6.57 9.44 -27.42
CA ARG A 217 5.56 8.55 -26.83
C ARG A 217 6.09 7.12 -26.76
N ALA A 218 6.42 6.68 -25.54
CA ALA A 218 6.65 5.27 -25.23
C ALA A 218 5.33 4.65 -24.77
N GLU A 219 4.82 3.68 -25.52
CA GLU A 219 3.63 2.91 -25.12
C GLU A 219 3.94 2.05 -23.89
N PRO A 220 3.01 1.95 -22.92
CA PRO A 220 3.16 1.04 -21.79
C PRO A 220 3.11 -0.43 -22.27
N ALA A 221 3.94 -1.28 -21.67
CA ALA A 221 3.82 -2.72 -21.83
C ALA A 221 2.86 -3.26 -20.77
N GLU A 222 1.73 -3.84 -21.20
CA GLU A 222 0.80 -4.49 -20.28
C GLU A 222 1.48 -5.66 -19.55
N GLY A 223 1.02 -5.91 -18.32
CA GLY A 223 1.46 -7.05 -17.54
C GLY A 223 0.98 -8.37 -18.12
N GLN A 224 1.76 -9.43 -17.92
CA GLN A 224 1.44 -10.76 -18.42
C GLN A 224 0.31 -11.39 -17.60
N ASP A 225 -0.62 -12.04 -18.29
CA ASP A 225 -1.68 -12.80 -17.64
C ASP A 225 -1.15 -14.11 -17.04
N LEU A 226 -1.69 -14.49 -15.88
CA LEU A 226 -1.31 -15.71 -15.16
C LEU A 226 -2.46 -16.71 -15.15
N VAL A 227 -2.21 -17.96 -15.54
CA VAL A 227 -3.19 -19.04 -15.45
C VAL A 227 -2.75 -20.04 -14.39
N LEU A 228 -3.52 -20.13 -13.30
CA LEU A 228 -3.29 -21.06 -12.20
C LEU A 228 -3.99 -22.40 -12.47
N THR A 229 -3.45 -23.47 -11.90
CA THR A 229 -4.00 -24.83 -12.04
C THR A 229 -5.23 -25.10 -11.16
N ILE A 230 -5.59 -24.13 -10.31
CA ILE A 230 -6.72 -24.18 -9.39
C ILE A 230 -8.02 -24.34 -10.17
N GLU A 231 -8.84 -25.29 -9.73
CA GLU A 231 -10.18 -25.49 -10.25
C GLU A 231 -11.16 -24.78 -9.30
N PRO A 232 -11.92 -23.78 -9.77
CA PRO A 232 -12.68 -22.90 -8.90
C PRO A 232 -13.79 -23.61 -8.11
N THR A 233 -14.42 -24.63 -8.69
CA THR A 233 -15.48 -25.41 -8.03
C THR A 233 -14.88 -26.26 -6.92
N VAL A 234 -13.77 -26.95 -7.20
CA VAL A 234 -13.05 -27.78 -6.23
C VAL A 234 -12.51 -26.92 -5.08
N GLN A 235 -11.93 -25.75 -5.39
CA GLN A 235 -11.46 -24.81 -4.38
C GLN A 235 -12.59 -24.38 -3.44
N ARG A 236 -13.70 -23.91 -3.99
CA ARG A 236 -14.84 -23.47 -3.20
C ARG A 236 -15.42 -24.58 -2.33
N THR A 237 -15.60 -25.78 -2.89
CA THR A 237 -16.09 -26.93 -2.11
C THR A 237 -15.12 -27.31 -1.00
N ALA A 238 -13.80 -27.25 -1.24
CA ALA A 238 -12.80 -27.50 -0.20
C ALA A 238 -12.90 -26.48 0.95
N GLU A 239 -13.03 -25.19 0.65
CA GLU A 239 -13.18 -24.14 1.65
C GLU A 239 -14.49 -24.29 2.45
N GLU A 240 -15.61 -24.56 1.78
CA GLU A 240 -16.91 -24.78 2.42
C GLU A 240 -16.89 -26.00 3.36
N GLU A 241 -16.30 -27.13 2.94
CA GLU A 241 -16.17 -28.32 3.78
C GLU A 241 -15.18 -28.11 4.93
N LEU A 242 -14.06 -27.42 4.69
CA LEU A 242 -13.09 -27.08 5.72
C LEU A 242 -13.73 -26.21 6.82
N LYS A 243 -14.56 -25.24 6.43
CA LYS A 243 -15.31 -24.41 7.37
C LYS A 243 -16.26 -25.23 8.23
N LYS A 244 -17.07 -26.12 7.62
CA LYS A 244 -17.96 -27.04 8.34
C LYS A 244 -17.20 -27.93 9.31
N LEU A 245 -16.08 -28.51 8.88
CA LEU A 245 -15.23 -29.36 9.72
C LEU A 245 -14.66 -28.57 10.90
N ARG A 246 -14.15 -27.36 10.65
CA ARG A 246 -13.60 -26.49 11.70
C ARG A 246 -14.67 -26.16 12.75
N GLU A 247 -15.87 -25.77 12.32
CA GLU A 247 -17.00 -25.48 13.21
C GLU A 247 -17.45 -26.73 14.00
N LYS A 248 -17.60 -27.87 13.32
CA LYS A 248 -17.99 -29.15 13.94
C LYS A 248 -17.02 -29.59 15.03
N TRP A 249 -15.72 -29.49 14.77
CA TRP A 249 -14.67 -29.96 15.67
C TRP A 249 -14.12 -28.86 16.58
N ARG A 250 -14.59 -27.61 16.43
CA ARG A 250 -14.05 -26.41 17.09
C ARG A 250 -12.52 -26.32 16.96
N ALA A 251 -12.01 -26.66 15.78
CA ALA A 251 -10.58 -26.63 15.50
C ALA A 251 -10.10 -25.18 15.35
N ALA A 252 -8.93 -24.85 15.90
CA ALA A 252 -8.37 -23.50 15.79
C ALA A 252 -7.99 -23.14 14.33
N ALA A 253 -7.51 -24.12 13.57
CA ALA A 253 -7.18 -23.98 12.17
C ALA A 253 -7.35 -25.32 11.45
N GLY A 254 -7.38 -25.28 10.11
CA GLY A 254 -7.34 -26.47 9.28
C GLY A 254 -6.90 -26.15 7.86
N GLY A 255 -6.56 -27.18 7.10
CA GLY A 255 -6.17 -27.05 5.70
C GLY A 255 -6.60 -28.24 4.86
N ILE A 256 -6.82 -27.99 3.57
CA ILE A 256 -7.12 -29.00 2.55
C ILE A 256 -6.23 -28.74 1.34
N LEU A 257 -5.58 -29.79 0.85
CA LEU A 257 -4.77 -29.78 -0.37
C LEU A 257 -5.28 -30.87 -1.31
N ILE A 258 -5.64 -30.48 -2.52
CA ILE A 258 -6.11 -31.40 -3.57
C ILE A 258 -5.16 -31.27 -4.75
N ILE A 259 -4.52 -32.38 -5.11
CA ILE A 259 -3.53 -32.47 -6.19
C ILE A 259 -4.01 -33.48 -7.22
N ASP A 260 -3.80 -33.17 -8.50
CA ASP A 260 -3.84 -34.17 -9.57
C ASP A 260 -2.55 -35.01 -9.54
N PRO A 261 -2.59 -36.30 -9.15
CA PRO A 261 -1.40 -37.11 -8.95
C PRO A 261 -0.64 -37.40 -10.25
N LYS A 262 -1.29 -37.29 -11.41
CA LYS A 262 -0.62 -37.55 -12.70
C LYS A 262 0.26 -36.40 -13.15
N THR A 263 -0.14 -35.17 -12.81
CA THR A 263 0.50 -33.94 -13.30
C THR A 263 1.19 -33.14 -12.20
N GLY A 264 0.91 -33.44 -10.92
CA GLY A 264 1.31 -32.63 -9.79
C GLY A 264 0.54 -31.30 -9.66
N ALA A 265 -0.43 -31.05 -10.53
CA ALA A 265 -1.18 -29.81 -10.53
C ALA A 265 -2.04 -29.67 -9.28
N ILE A 266 -1.85 -28.59 -8.53
CA ILE A 266 -2.70 -28.25 -7.39
C ILE A 266 -4.05 -27.80 -7.93
N LYS A 267 -5.12 -28.50 -7.54
CA LYS A 267 -6.51 -28.20 -7.92
C LYS A 267 -7.23 -27.38 -6.86
N ALA A 268 -6.88 -27.57 -5.60
CA ALA A 268 -7.31 -26.70 -4.51
C ALA A 268 -6.27 -26.66 -3.39
N LEU A 269 -6.15 -25.49 -2.76
CA LEU A 269 -5.36 -25.26 -1.55
C LEU A 269 -6.17 -24.32 -0.66
N ALA A 270 -6.81 -24.87 0.36
CA ALA A 270 -7.67 -24.14 1.26
C ALA A 270 -7.08 -24.15 2.68
N GLY A 271 -7.08 -23.02 3.35
CA GLY A 271 -6.76 -22.90 4.76
C GLY A 271 -7.85 -22.10 5.48
N SER A 272 -8.17 -22.47 6.72
CA SER A 272 -9.14 -21.77 7.56
C SER A 272 -8.51 -21.43 8.91
N PRO A 273 -8.60 -20.18 9.41
CA PRO A 273 -9.39 -19.06 8.86
C PRO A 273 -8.84 -18.51 7.52
N ASP A 274 -9.75 -18.05 6.67
CA ASP A 274 -9.49 -17.33 5.42
C ASP A 274 -9.68 -15.81 5.63
N PHE A 275 -9.50 -15.03 4.55
CA PHE A 275 -9.68 -13.59 4.59
C PHE A 275 -10.23 -13.09 3.25
N ASP A 276 -10.92 -11.93 3.23
CA ASP A 276 -11.35 -11.31 1.98
C ASP A 276 -10.26 -10.34 1.47
N PRO A 277 -9.58 -10.63 0.34
CA PRO A 277 -8.55 -9.77 -0.22
C PRO A 277 -9.02 -8.34 -0.49
N ASN A 278 -10.31 -8.15 -0.81
CA ASN A 278 -10.87 -6.83 -1.12
C ASN A 278 -10.87 -5.90 0.10
N LYS A 279 -10.92 -6.46 1.33
CA LYS A 279 -10.85 -5.67 2.58
C LYS A 279 -9.45 -5.13 2.88
N PHE A 280 -8.41 -5.76 2.34
CA PHE A 280 -7.01 -5.34 2.52
C PHE A 280 -6.56 -4.33 1.46
N LEU A 281 -7.40 -4.05 0.47
CA LEU A 281 -7.22 -2.99 -0.50
C LEU A 281 -7.51 -1.62 0.14
N GLY A 282 -6.57 -1.08 0.91
CA GLY A 282 -6.53 0.35 1.21
C GLY A 282 -7.14 0.84 2.52
N SER A 283 -7.08 0.07 3.61
CA SER A 283 -7.29 0.69 4.93
C SER A 283 -6.11 1.61 5.26
N LYS A 284 -6.40 2.92 5.40
CA LYS A 284 -5.45 3.89 5.94
C LYS A 284 -4.87 3.33 7.25
N GLY A 285 -3.56 3.15 7.32
CA GLY A 285 -2.86 2.83 8.58
C GLY A 285 -2.12 1.48 8.64
N ILE A 286 -2.55 0.42 7.94
CA ILE A 286 -1.81 -0.88 7.92
C ILE A 286 -0.76 -0.96 6.81
N ARG A 287 -0.62 0.15 6.09
CA ARG A 287 0.02 0.26 4.81
C ARG A 287 1.52 -0.01 4.87
N HIS A 288 2.18 0.49 5.91
CA HIS A 288 3.60 0.25 6.16
C HIS A 288 3.80 -0.90 7.15
N PHE A 289 2.86 -1.83 7.32
CA PHE A 289 3.09 -2.93 8.25
C PHE A 289 3.99 -3.96 7.56
N ASP A 290 5.02 -4.40 8.27
CA ASP A 290 5.80 -5.55 7.83
C ASP A 290 4.97 -6.85 7.93
N ARG A 291 5.53 -7.94 7.39
CA ARG A 291 4.83 -9.23 7.33
C ARG A 291 4.31 -9.70 8.69
N THR A 292 5.13 -9.58 9.74
CA THR A 292 4.72 -10.02 11.08
C THR A 292 3.66 -9.10 11.68
N SER A 293 3.78 -7.78 11.50
CA SER A 293 2.73 -6.83 11.89
C SER A 293 1.39 -7.12 11.19
N LEU A 294 1.41 -7.47 9.90
CA LEU A 294 0.19 -7.85 9.17
C LEU A 294 -0.44 -9.12 9.74
N LEU A 295 0.37 -10.16 10.02
CA LEU A 295 -0.11 -11.42 10.60
C LEU A 295 -0.75 -11.20 11.97
N VAL A 296 -0.10 -10.44 12.85
CA VAL A 296 -0.64 -10.13 14.19
C VAL A 296 -1.92 -9.31 14.04
N THR A 297 -1.93 -8.29 13.19
CA THR A 297 -3.10 -7.43 12.99
C THR A 297 -4.31 -8.22 12.50
N ALA A 298 -4.10 -9.15 11.55
CA ALA A 298 -5.16 -10.05 11.09
C ALA A 298 -5.63 -10.99 12.22
N ALA A 299 -4.71 -11.61 12.96
CA ALA A 299 -5.04 -12.45 14.11
C ALA A 299 -5.80 -11.68 15.18
N SER A 300 -5.45 -10.41 15.44
CA SER A 300 -6.15 -9.57 16.40
C SER A 300 -7.58 -9.25 15.97
N SER A 301 -7.80 -8.98 14.67
CA SER A 301 -9.15 -8.78 14.13
C SER A 301 -10.00 -10.03 14.31
N ILE A 302 -9.47 -11.20 13.93
CA ILE A 302 -10.16 -12.49 14.07
C ILE A 302 -10.47 -12.78 15.55
N CYS A 303 -9.51 -12.53 16.44
CA CYS A 303 -9.66 -12.76 17.87
C CYS A 303 -10.72 -11.84 18.50
N MET A 304 -10.78 -10.55 18.11
CA MET A 304 -11.82 -9.63 18.57
C MET A 304 -13.21 -9.99 18.06
N GLU A 305 -13.32 -10.43 16.80
CA GLU A 305 -14.58 -10.89 16.20
C GLU A 305 -15.10 -12.15 16.92
N ASP A 306 -14.22 -13.13 17.19
CA ASP A 306 -14.57 -14.37 17.90
C ASP A 306 -15.03 -14.10 19.33
N ALA A 307 -14.34 -13.18 20.03
CA ALA A 307 -14.71 -12.74 21.37
C ALA A 307 -15.98 -11.87 21.41
N LYS A 308 -16.58 -11.53 20.26
CA LYS A 308 -17.72 -10.61 20.13
C LYS A 308 -17.49 -9.29 20.87
N LEU A 309 -16.27 -8.75 20.74
CA LEU A 309 -15.87 -7.54 21.44
C LEU A 309 -16.44 -6.29 20.77
N ASP A 310 -17.73 -6.05 20.96
CA ASP A 310 -18.43 -4.89 20.41
C ASP A 310 -18.21 -3.67 21.31
N LYS A 311 -17.01 -3.06 21.27
CA LYS A 311 -16.67 -1.71 21.81
C LYS A 311 -17.09 -1.41 23.27
N VAL A 312 -17.25 -2.41 24.14
CA VAL A 312 -17.69 -2.21 25.54
C VAL A 312 -16.57 -1.72 26.48
N TYR A 313 -15.30 -1.78 26.06
CA TYR A 313 -14.16 -1.49 26.92
C TYR A 313 -13.55 -0.11 26.64
N LYS A 314 -13.11 0.58 27.69
CA LYS A 314 -12.27 1.78 27.55
C LYS A 314 -10.95 1.36 26.93
N GLU A 315 -10.46 2.13 25.96
CA GLU A 315 -9.22 1.85 25.22
C GLU A 315 -8.02 1.61 26.18
N ASP A 316 -8.00 2.27 27.34
CA ASP A 316 -6.93 2.15 28.36
C ASP A 316 -7.00 0.85 29.20
N ASP A 317 -8.14 0.18 29.23
CA ASP A 317 -8.35 -1.08 29.97
C ASP A 317 -8.04 -2.33 29.12
N PHE A 318 -7.69 -2.13 27.85
CA PHE A 318 -7.41 -3.18 26.86
C PHE A 318 -5.95 -3.15 26.42
N GLY A 319 -5.26 -4.29 26.54
CA GLY A 319 -3.84 -4.42 26.21
C GLY A 319 -3.52 -5.55 25.26
N ILE A 320 -2.26 -5.59 24.82
CA ILE A 320 -1.63 -6.61 23.99
C ILE A 320 -0.30 -7.03 24.63
N VAL A 321 -0.07 -8.34 24.72
CA VAL A 321 1.24 -8.92 25.05
C VAL A 321 1.59 -9.93 23.97
N LEU A 322 2.60 -9.64 23.17
CA LEU A 322 2.94 -10.46 22.00
C LEU A 322 4.31 -11.12 22.18
N GLY A 323 4.35 -12.43 21.99
CA GLY A 323 5.58 -13.20 21.85
C GLY A 323 6.16 -13.09 20.44
N SER A 324 7.40 -12.65 20.32
CA SER A 324 8.12 -12.66 19.04
C SER A 324 9.63 -12.79 19.24
N THR A 325 10.21 -13.82 18.63
CA THR A 325 11.66 -14.09 18.71
C THR A 325 12.45 -13.16 17.81
N PHE A 326 12.04 -13.04 16.56
CA PHE A 326 12.78 -12.32 15.52
C PHE A 326 12.08 -11.02 15.07
N GLY A 327 10.85 -10.78 15.52
CA GLY A 327 10.06 -9.62 15.10
C GLY A 327 10.08 -9.43 13.59
N SER A 328 10.39 -8.21 13.18
CA SER A 328 10.38 -7.76 11.80
C SER A 328 11.75 -7.87 11.12
N ILE A 329 12.46 -8.99 11.32
CA ILE A 329 13.87 -9.14 10.87
C ILE A 329 14.09 -8.94 9.37
N ASP A 330 13.08 -9.21 8.54
CA ASP A 330 13.14 -8.95 7.09
C ASP A 330 13.26 -7.45 6.80
N SER A 331 12.42 -6.66 7.48
CA SER A 331 12.42 -5.19 7.38
C SER A 331 13.70 -4.61 7.96
N ILE A 332 14.17 -5.12 9.11
CA ILE A 332 15.46 -4.73 9.71
C ILE A 332 16.58 -4.97 8.71
N SER A 333 16.69 -6.20 8.20
CA SER A 333 17.78 -6.58 7.30
C SER A 333 17.73 -5.82 5.97
N THR A 334 16.54 -5.56 5.43
CA THR A 334 16.40 -4.83 4.15
C THR A 334 16.77 -3.37 4.33
N PHE A 335 16.26 -2.73 5.38
CA PHE A 335 16.57 -1.34 5.74
C PHE A 335 18.07 -1.15 5.98
N ASP A 336 18.69 -2.05 6.75
CA ASP A 336 20.12 -2.01 7.04
C ASP A 336 20.97 -2.25 5.78
N MET A 337 20.58 -3.21 4.94
CA MET A 337 21.32 -3.49 3.69
C MET A 337 21.28 -2.31 2.72
N GLU A 338 20.14 -1.65 2.57
CA GLU A 338 20.01 -0.45 1.74
C GLU A 338 20.85 0.72 2.30
N ALA A 339 20.83 0.91 3.62
CA ALA A 339 21.68 1.89 4.30
C ALA A 339 23.17 1.63 4.08
N LEU A 340 23.58 0.36 4.06
CA LEU A 340 24.98 -0.05 3.87
C LEU A 340 25.41 0.00 2.40
N SER A 341 24.54 -0.34 1.45
CA SER A 341 24.87 -0.39 0.02
C SER A 341 24.79 0.98 -0.65
N GLU A 342 23.71 1.72 -0.41
CA GLU A 342 23.42 2.99 -1.06
C GLU A 342 23.79 4.20 -0.18
N GLY A 343 23.88 3.98 1.14
CA GLY A 343 24.17 5.02 2.13
C GLY A 343 22.91 5.48 2.88
N PRO A 344 23.06 6.08 4.08
CA PRO A 344 21.96 6.38 4.99
C PRO A 344 20.95 7.42 4.45
N ASN A 345 21.32 8.19 3.43
CA ASN A 345 20.43 9.19 2.81
C ASN A 345 19.41 8.58 1.85
N TYR A 346 19.56 7.31 1.46
CA TYR A 346 18.72 6.64 0.47
C TYR A 346 17.64 5.74 1.07
N VAL A 347 17.67 5.56 2.39
CA VAL A 347 16.69 4.73 3.09
C VAL A 347 15.44 5.54 3.41
N ASN A 348 14.26 4.96 3.19
CA ASN A 348 13.00 5.62 3.48
C ASN A 348 12.75 5.69 5.01
N PRO A 349 12.66 6.90 5.61
CA PRO A 349 12.42 7.04 7.05
C PRO A 349 11.09 6.43 7.52
N MET A 350 10.12 6.25 6.62
CA MET A 350 8.82 5.64 6.94
C MET A 350 8.89 4.13 7.20
N ASP A 351 9.99 3.47 6.80
CA ASP A 351 10.21 2.05 7.05
C ASP A 351 10.87 1.79 8.40
N PHE A 352 11.51 2.80 8.99
CA PHE A 352 12.18 2.70 10.30
C PHE A 352 11.27 2.19 11.43
N PRO A 353 9.98 2.57 11.55
CA PRO A 353 9.12 2.00 12.59
C PRO A 353 8.90 0.48 12.49
N ASN A 354 9.29 -0.15 11.38
CA ASN A 354 9.25 -1.60 11.20
C ASN A 354 10.59 -2.27 11.51
N THR A 355 11.61 -1.52 11.93
CA THR A 355 12.95 -2.06 12.24
C THR A 355 13.14 -2.34 13.73
N VAL A 356 12.05 -2.34 14.51
CA VAL A 356 12.08 -2.61 15.95
C VAL A 356 11.30 -3.87 16.27
N LEU A 357 11.81 -4.65 17.22
CA LEU A 357 11.25 -5.96 17.60
C LEU A 357 9.79 -5.86 18.06
N ASN A 358 9.42 -4.75 18.70
CA ASN A 358 8.08 -4.49 19.22
C ASN A 358 7.11 -3.89 18.18
N ALA A 359 7.53 -3.74 16.92
CA ALA A 359 6.67 -3.21 15.87
C ALA A 359 5.36 -4.01 15.73
N PRO A 360 5.36 -5.36 15.69
CA PRO A 360 4.13 -6.11 15.48
C PRO A 360 3.09 -5.93 16.59
N ALA A 361 3.53 -5.92 17.85
CA ALA A 361 2.67 -5.67 19.00
C ALA A 361 2.09 -4.24 18.95
N SER A 362 2.93 -3.26 18.64
CA SER A 362 2.55 -1.85 18.60
C SER A 362 1.59 -1.54 17.45
N ARG A 363 1.85 -2.11 16.27
CA ARG A 363 0.97 -2.00 15.10
C ARG A 363 -0.42 -2.59 15.38
N ALA A 364 -0.47 -3.78 15.98
CA ALA A 364 -1.73 -4.41 16.37
C ALA A 364 -2.45 -3.62 17.48
N SER A 365 -1.73 -3.08 18.46
CA SER A 365 -2.29 -2.24 19.53
C SER A 365 -2.96 -0.98 18.96
N ILE A 366 -2.30 -0.31 18.02
CA ILE A 366 -2.86 0.85 17.31
C ILE A 366 -4.10 0.46 16.52
N PHE A 367 -4.04 -0.66 15.78
CA PHE A 367 -5.14 -1.15 14.96
C PHE A 367 -6.39 -1.48 15.81
N CYS A 368 -6.19 -2.17 16.92
CA CYS A 368 -7.26 -2.60 17.83
C CYS A 368 -7.67 -1.56 18.86
N ARG A 369 -6.99 -0.40 18.90
CA ARG A 369 -7.14 0.65 19.93
C ARG A 369 -6.93 0.14 21.36
N ALA A 370 -6.00 -0.80 21.53
CA ALA A 370 -5.58 -1.31 22.83
C ALA A 370 -4.51 -0.39 23.42
N LYS A 371 -4.92 0.61 24.22
CA LYS A 371 -4.04 1.65 24.79
C LYS A 371 -3.49 1.31 26.18
N GLY A 372 -3.93 0.21 26.77
CA GLY A 372 -3.44 -0.28 28.05
C GLY A 372 -2.02 -0.86 27.94
N LEU A 373 -1.83 -2.07 28.47
CA LEU A 373 -0.56 -2.79 28.39
C LEU A 373 -0.18 -3.05 26.92
N ASN A 374 1.01 -2.67 26.48
CA ASN A 374 1.57 -3.08 25.19
C ASN A 374 3.00 -3.58 25.41
N SER A 375 3.21 -4.89 25.30
CA SER A 375 4.51 -5.51 25.56
C SER A 375 4.87 -6.55 24.50
N THR A 376 6.17 -6.68 24.24
CA THR A 376 6.74 -7.73 23.38
C THR A 376 7.67 -8.60 24.21
N ILE A 377 7.40 -9.90 24.23
CA ILE A 377 8.22 -10.90 24.92
C ILE A 377 9.09 -11.62 23.89
N SER A 378 10.38 -11.71 24.16
CA SER A 378 11.35 -12.36 23.29
C SER A 378 12.24 -13.28 24.12
N THR A 379 11.84 -14.55 24.20
CA THR A 379 12.48 -15.61 24.99
C THR A 379 12.79 -16.84 24.13
N GLY A 380 12.90 -16.65 22.81
CA GLY A 380 13.08 -17.75 21.86
C GLY A 380 11.74 -18.40 21.49
N GLU A 381 11.75 -19.69 21.24
CA GLU A 381 10.60 -20.46 20.75
C GLU A 381 9.42 -20.50 21.77
N SER A 382 9.68 -20.21 23.04
CA SER A 382 8.64 -20.10 24.09
C SER A 382 7.95 -18.74 24.16
N SER A 383 8.39 -17.75 23.38
CA SER A 383 7.93 -16.35 23.49
C SER A 383 6.41 -16.20 23.52
N GLY A 384 5.68 -16.98 22.72
CA GLY A 384 4.22 -16.94 22.69
C GLY A 384 3.57 -17.43 23.99
N VAL A 385 4.14 -18.45 24.63
CA VAL A 385 3.66 -18.97 25.92
C VAL A 385 4.02 -18.01 27.04
N ASP A 386 5.24 -17.46 27.03
CA ASP A 386 5.70 -16.49 28.03
C ASP A 386 4.88 -15.19 27.96
N ALA A 387 4.44 -14.79 26.77
CA ALA A 387 3.48 -13.69 26.58
C ALA A 387 2.13 -13.97 27.25
N ILE A 388 1.61 -15.19 27.14
CA ILE A 388 0.36 -15.61 27.80
C ILE A 388 0.52 -15.60 29.33
N ILE A 389 1.65 -16.07 29.86
CA ILE A 389 1.95 -16.04 31.29
C ILE A 389 1.98 -14.60 31.79
N CYS A 390 2.73 -13.72 31.12
CA CYS A 390 2.79 -12.30 31.46
C CYS A 390 1.40 -11.66 31.44
N ALA A 391 0.60 -11.93 30.41
CA ALA A 391 -0.77 -11.42 30.33
C ALA A 391 -1.66 -11.90 31.49
N SER A 392 -1.57 -13.19 31.84
CA SER A 392 -2.30 -13.78 32.98
C SER A 392 -1.95 -13.11 34.30
N ASP A 393 -0.68 -12.80 34.54
CA ASP A 393 -0.24 -12.13 35.76
C ASP A 393 -0.76 -10.70 35.84
N PHE A 394 -0.77 -9.95 34.73
CA PHE A 394 -1.35 -8.61 34.71
C PHE A 394 -2.86 -8.60 34.97
N LEU A 395 -3.60 -9.59 34.46
CA LEU A 395 -5.02 -9.79 34.78
C LEU A 395 -5.21 -10.11 36.27
N ARG A 396 -4.45 -11.08 36.82
CA ARG A 396 -4.54 -11.50 38.22
C ARG A 396 -4.23 -10.38 39.21
N LEU A 397 -3.28 -9.51 38.86
CA LEU A 397 -2.90 -8.35 39.67
C LEU A 397 -3.89 -7.18 39.54
N GLY A 398 -4.95 -7.31 38.72
CA GLY A 398 -5.93 -6.24 38.47
C GLY A 398 -5.33 -5.02 37.78
N ARG A 399 -4.20 -5.17 37.08
CA ARG A 399 -3.52 -4.08 36.37
C ARG A 399 -4.13 -3.79 35.00
N ILE A 400 -4.84 -4.77 34.45
CA ILE A 400 -5.59 -4.65 33.20
C ILE A 400 -6.84 -5.52 33.26
N LYS A 401 -7.88 -5.17 32.49
CA LYS A 401 -9.15 -5.91 32.50
C LYS A 401 -9.27 -6.89 31.35
N VAL A 402 -8.72 -6.52 30.19
CA VAL A 402 -8.74 -7.32 28.97
C VAL A 402 -7.35 -7.26 28.35
N VAL A 403 -6.79 -8.41 27.98
CA VAL A 403 -5.47 -8.45 27.34
C VAL A 403 -5.44 -9.53 26.28
N MET A 404 -5.04 -9.15 25.07
CA MET A 404 -4.80 -10.10 24.01
C MET A 404 -3.37 -10.61 24.10
N ALA A 405 -3.16 -11.91 24.13
CA ALA A 405 -1.86 -12.51 24.30
C ALA A 405 -1.62 -13.69 23.35
N GLY A 406 -0.38 -13.86 22.90
CA GLY A 406 -0.01 -14.98 22.05
C GLY A 406 1.31 -14.74 21.35
N GLY A 407 1.48 -15.22 20.12
CA GLY A 407 2.75 -15.13 19.42
C GLY A 407 2.63 -14.96 17.91
N VAL A 408 3.72 -14.47 17.30
CA VAL A 408 3.88 -14.38 15.85
C VAL A 408 5.24 -14.90 15.42
N TYR A 409 5.25 -15.57 14.27
CA TYR A 409 6.46 -15.95 13.57
C TYR A 409 6.32 -15.63 12.08
N GLY A 410 7.25 -14.84 11.54
CA GLY A 410 7.34 -14.55 10.11
C GLY A 410 8.43 -15.42 9.47
N LEU A 411 8.09 -16.12 8.39
CA LEU A 411 9.08 -16.90 7.64
C LEU A 411 9.72 -16.02 6.57
N THR A 412 11.02 -15.77 6.73
CA THR A 412 11.80 -14.90 5.84
C THR A 412 12.98 -15.68 5.26
N LYS A 413 13.55 -15.18 4.16
CA LYS A 413 14.74 -15.79 3.56
C LYS A 413 15.88 -15.88 4.58
N ASN A 414 16.11 -14.82 5.34
CA ASN A 414 17.18 -14.77 6.34
C ASN A 414 16.99 -15.81 7.45
N ILE A 415 15.77 -15.94 7.98
CA ILE A 415 15.44 -16.94 9.00
C ILE A 415 15.59 -18.36 8.43
N PHE A 416 15.08 -18.60 7.22
CA PHE A 416 15.19 -19.90 6.57
C PHE A 416 16.65 -20.33 6.37
N TRP A 417 17.48 -19.44 5.82
CA TRP A 417 18.90 -19.72 5.60
C TRP A 417 19.66 -19.91 6.92
N ALA A 418 19.37 -19.12 7.95
CA ALA A 418 19.98 -19.28 9.27
C ALA A 418 19.67 -20.66 9.85
N ALA A 419 18.40 -21.09 9.80
CA ALA A 419 17.98 -22.40 10.28
C ALA A 419 18.55 -23.57 9.46
N CYS A 420 18.65 -23.40 8.13
CA CYS A 420 19.29 -24.38 7.26
C CYS A 420 20.78 -24.55 7.62
N LYS A 421 21.51 -23.45 7.77
CA LYS A 421 22.92 -23.48 8.18
C LYS A 421 23.12 -24.01 9.60
N ALA A 422 22.17 -23.77 10.49
CA ALA A 422 22.19 -24.32 11.84
C ALA A 422 21.87 -25.82 11.90
N GLY A 423 21.45 -26.43 10.78
CA GLY A 423 21.10 -27.85 10.73
C GLY A 423 19.84 -28.20 11.53
N VAL A 424 18.96 -27.22 11.78
CA VAL A 424 17.73 -27.44 12.56
C VAL A 424 16.53 -27.78 11.69
N LEU A 425 16.61 -27.51 10.38
CA LEU A 425 15.56 -27.82 9.43
C LEU A 425 15.48 -29.32 9.13
N SER A 426 14.25 -29.83 9.03
CA SER A 426 13.97 -31.18 8.57
C SER A 426 14.64 -31.44 7.22
N GLY A 427 15.38 -32.55 7.10
CA GLY A 427 16.11 -32.90 5.88
C GLY A 427 17.43 -32.14 5.65
N SER A 428 17.76 -31.09 6.42
CA SER A 428 18.98 -30.29 6.20
C SER A 428 20.29 -31.02 6.55
N ASN A 429 20.22 -32.03 7.43
CA ASN A 429 21.39 -32.79 7.90
C ASN A 429 21.67 -34.07 7.11
N SER A 430 20.83 -34.38 6.11
CA SER A 430 20.88 -35.64 5.37
C SER A 430 20.89 -35.32 3.88
N ALA A 431 22.01 -35.57 3.19
CA ALA A 431 22.08 -35.42 1.74
C ALA A 431 21.03 -36.32 1.07
N GLY A 432 19.90 -35.72 0.64
CA GLY A 432 18.75 -36.43 0.07
C GLY A 432 17.80 -37.08 1.07
N GLY A 433 17.82 -36.69 2.35
CA GLY A 433 16.96 -37.29 3.38
C GLY A 433 15.51 -36.83 3.32
N VAL A 434 14.59 -37.78 3.50
CA VAL A 434 13.15 -37.54 3.66
C VAL A 434 12.90 -36.55 4.80
N GLU A 435 12.04 -35.56 4.60
CA GLU A 435 11.61 -34.66 5.67
C GLU A 435 10.76 -35.41 6.71
N ILE A 436 11.20 -35.46 7.97
CA ILE A 436 10.50 -36.14 9.07
C ILE A 436 10.32 -35.16 10.24
N CYS A 437 9.28 -34.33 10.12
CA CYS A 437 8.83 -33.44 11.20
C CYS A 437 7.96 -34.23 12.19
N ALA A 438 8.62 -35.00 13.07
CA ALA A 438 7.94 -35.84 14.05
C ALA A 438 8.57 -35.65 15.45
N PRO A 439 8.20 -34.60 16.21
CA PRO A 439 8.94 -34.13 17.39
C PRO A 439 9.27 -35.20 18.44
N PHE A 440 8.39 -36.20 18.59
CA PHE A 440 8.53 -37.28 19.58
C PHE A 440 9.04 -38.60 18.98
N ASP A 441 9.24 -38.69 17.66
CA ASP A 441 9.74 -39.90 17.00
C ASP A 441 11.28 -39.94 17.04
N LYS A 442 11.85 -41.14 17.14
CA LYS A 442 13.30 -41.34 17.04
C LYS A 442 13.86 -40.94 15.68
N ARG A 443 13.05 -40.99 14.62
CA ARG A 443 13.40 -40.67 13.24
C ARG A 443 13.35 -39.17 12.92
N ARG A 444 12.95 -38.32 13.88
CA ARG A 444 12.88 -36.87 13.68
C ARG A 444 14.22 -36.34 13.18
N ASN A 445 14.19 -35.47 12.18
CA ASN A 445 15.40 -34.94 11.59
C ASN A 445 15.38 -33.42 11.40
N GLY A 446 14.54 -32.74 12.18
CA GLY A 446 14.48 -31.29 12.25
C GLY A 446 13.03 -30.79 12.26
N ILE A 447 12.89 -29.47 12.19
CA ILE A 447 11.59 -28.80 12.14
C ILE A 447 11.22 -28.44 10.70
N VAL A 448 9.93 -28.43 10.39
CA VAL A 448 9.39 -27.76 9.20
C VAL A 448 8.91 -26.39 9.66
N MET A 449 9.55 -25.34 9.14
CA MET A 449 9.17 -23.97 9.50
C MET A 449 7.94 -23.53 8.73
N GLY A 450 7.08 -22.79 9.42
CA GLY A 450 5.96 -22.05 8.84
C GLY A 450 5.96 -20.62 9.35
N GLU A 451 5.00 -19.84 8.87
CA GLU A 451 4.67 -18.53 9.42
C GLU A 451 3.26 -18.54 9.99
N GLY A 452 2.98 -17.63 10.92
CA GLY A 452 1.65 -17.47 11.49
C GLY A 452 1.64 -16.54 12.68
N ALA A 453 0.43 -16.11 13.06
CA ALA A 453 0.16 -15.46 14.32
C ALA A 453 -1.03 -16.14 14.99
N ALA A 454 -0.95 -16.29 16.30
CA ALA A 454 -2.02 -16.82 17.13
C ALA A 454 -2.16 -15.93 18.36
N LEU A 455 -3.39 -15.48 18.62
CA LEU A 455 -3.72 -14.62 19.74
C LEU A 455 -4.95 -15.17 20.45
N LEU A 456 -4.92 -15.04 21.77
CA LEU A 456 -5.99 -15.38 22.71
C LEU A 456 -6.39 -14.09 23.41
N LEU A 457 -7.66 -13.98 23.82
CA LEU A 457 -8.18 -12.83 24.54
C LEU A 457 -8.77 -13.24 25.88
#